data_AF-A0A183PKL8-F1
#
_entry.id   AF-A0A183PKL8-F1
#
_cell.length_a   1.000
_cell.length_b   1.000
_cell.length_c   1.000
_cell.angle_alpha   90.00
_cell.angle_beta   90.00
_cell.angle_gamma   90.00
#
_symmetry.space_group_name_H-M   'P 1'
#
loop_
_entity.id
_entity.type
_entity.pdbx_description
1 polymer ?
#
loop_
_entity_poly.entity_id
_entity_poly.type
_entity_poly.pdbx_seq_one_letter_code
_entity_poly.pdbx_strand_id
1 'polypeptide(L)'
;MAVNEMLDLIKTDLDENQLKNLSSEQGYECISQDRRRGRCLECKPCIYFTFLNQFTQRNTEALVKCTRNTLDSLKLRIQPMTLKFHQEHATEKEGRKTPLFKVNLILSIPNVVMQPSLDELQTGLHKSMSIILKMTQNVQPWQHMILTQKQQQKELDQLAELQGEEAKLSSSPIKPLHRIIAEHKDVVKISIQLNTIFNAFKEEIQKVSNTYNEFSDLWTTDPQTVVSEFMKTEPILSEINGQMNYYSVRY
;
A
#
# COMPACT_ATOMS: atom_id res chain seq x y z
N MET A 1 -12.08 23.72 -12.69
CA MET A 1 -12.52 24.54 -13.84
C MET A 1 -14.03 24.63 -13.83
N ALA A 2 -14.77 23.57 -14.16
CA ALA A 2 -16.24 23.61 -14.18
C ALA A 2 -16.94 24.07 -12.87
N VAL A 3 -16.47 23.64 -11.70
CA VAL A 3 -17.09 24.08 -10.42
C VAL A 3 -16.86 25.56 -10.13
N ASN A 4 -15.70 26.10 -10.49
CA ASN A 4 -15.40 27.51 -10.27
C ASN A 4 -16.18 28.39 -11.25
N GLU A 5 -16.26 27.98 -12.52
CA GLU A 5 -17.08 28.64 -13.53
C GLU A 5 -18.56 28.66 -13.12
N MET A 6 -19.09 27.55 -12.61
CA MET A 6 -20.45 27.50 -12.07
C MET A 6 -20.65 28.49 -10.92
N LEU A 7 -19.70 28.54 -9.99
CA LEU A 7 -19.79 29.46 -8.85
C LEU A 7 -19.65 30.92 -9.27
N ASP A 8 -18.85 31.21 -10.29
CA ASP A 8 -18.68 32.56 -10.81
C ASP A 8 -19.94 33.02 -11.55
N LEU A 9 -20.62 32.14 -12.30
CA LEU A 9 -21.94 32.42 -12.86
C LEU A 9 -23.00 32.67 -11.78
N ILE A 10 -23.00 31.89 -10.70
CA ILE A 10 -23.95 32.15 -9.60
C ILE A 10 -23.65 33.50 -8.93
N LYS A 11 -22.37 33.89 -8.83
CA LYS A 11 -21.98 35.19 -8.26
C LYS A 11 -22.37 36.37 -9.16
N THR A 12 -22.39 36.22 -10.49
CA THR A 12 -22.80 37.32 -11.38
C THR A 12 -24.26 37.72 -11.21
N ASP A 13 -25.09 36.81 -10.70
CA ASP A 13 -26.52 37.04 -10.46
C ASP A 13 -26.82 37.55 -9.03
N LEU A 14 -25.81 37.86 -8.21
CA LEU A 14 -25.96 38.31 -6.82
C LEU A 14 -25.73 39.82 -6.67
N ASP A 15 -26.53 40.45 -5.80
CA ASP A 15 -26.35 41.85 -5.40
C ASP A 15 -25.07 42.07 -4.57
N GLU A 16 -24.54 43.31 -4.53
CA GLU A 16 -23.33 43.67 -3.77
C GLU A 16 -23.39 43.28 -2.28
N ASN A 17 -24.56 43.44 -1.65
CA ASN A 17 -24.76 43.03 -0.25
C ASN A 17 -24.69 41.51 -0.06
N GLN A 18 -25.07 40.74 -1.08
CA GLN A 18 -25.02 39.28 -1.07
C GLN A 18 -23.62 38.75 -1.34
N LEU A 19 -22.76 39.50 -2.05
CA LEU A 19 -21.37 39.15 -2.39
C LEU A 19 -20.37 39.26 -1.23
N LYS A 20 -20.80 39.77 -0.07
CA LYS A 20 -19.94 39.95 1.11
C LYS A 20 -19.36 38.61 1.57
N ASN A 21 -18.04 38.56 1.76
CA ASN A 21 -17.28 37.38 2.22
C ASN A 21 -17.43 36.14 1.31
N LEU A 22 -17.65 36.29 0.00
CA LEU A 22 -17.82 35.18 -0.94
C LEU A 22 -16.61 34.92 -1.85
N SER A 23 -15.42 35.35 -1.44
CA SER A 23 -14.17 35.07 -2.16
C SER A 23 -13.24 34.12 -1.39
N SER A 24 -12.37 33.44 -2.15
CA SER A 24 -11.28 32.64 -1.59
C SER A 24 -10.31 33.46 -0.74
N GLU A 25 -10.11 34.73 -1.09
CA GLU A 25 -9.22 35.66 -0.37
C GLU A 25 -9.78 36.06 0.99
N GLN A 26 -11.11 36.20 1.07
CA GLN A 26 -11.84 36.52 2.30
C GLN A 26 -12.14 35.28 3.16
N GLY A 27 -11.72 34.07 2.72
CA GLY A 27 -11.85 32.84 3.52
C GLY A 27 -13.29 32.38 3.78
N TYR A 28 -14.28 32.93 3.09
CA TYR A 28 -15.70 32.62 3.31
C TYR A 28 -16.17 32.85 4.76
N GLU A 29 -15.78 33.96 5.39
CA GLU A 29 -16.16 34.25 6.78
C GLU A 29 -17.69 34.36 7.00
N CYS A 30 -18.17 33.72 8.07
CA CYS A 30 -19.58 33.71 8.44
C CYS A 30 -20.09 35.13 8.77
N ILE A 31 -21.25 35.50 8.25
CA ILE A 31 -21.88 36.82 8.48
C ILE A 31 -22.72 36.83 9.76
N SER A 32 -23.17 35.66 10.24
CA SER A 32 -23.98 35.56 11.45
C SER A 32 -23.18 35.89 12.72
N GLN A 33 -23.77 36.67 13.62
CA GLN A 33 -23.18 37.06 14.91
C GLN A 33 -23.22 35.92 15.94
N ASP A 34 -24.02 34.88 15.71
CA ASP A 34 -24.10 33.72 16.62
C ASP A 34 -22.94 32.75 16.37
N ARG A 35 -21.75 33.13 16.84
CA ARG A 35 -20.50 32.35 16.73
C ARG A 35 -20.45 31.14 17.68
N ARG A 36 -21.49 30.89 18.49
CA ARG A 36 -21.44 29.87 19.55
C ARG A 36 -21.38 28.42 19.02
N ARG A 37 -21.64 28.19 17.73
CA ARG A 37 -21.71 26.83 17.11
C ARG A 37 -21.10 26.72 15.71
N GLY A 38 -19.96 27.37 15.46
CA GLY A 38 -19.27 27.26 14.17
C GLY A 38 -20.00 27.95 13.02
N ARG A 39 -19.91 27.43 11.80
CA ARG A 39 -20.53 28.02 10.59
C ARG A 39 -22.06 27.89 10.67
N CYS A 40 -22.81 28.97 10.42
CA CYS A 40 -24.27 28.99 10.57
C CYS A 40 -25.05 28.17 9.53
N LEU A 41 -24.40 27.73 8.44
CA LEU A 41 -25.01 27.02 7.30
C LEU A 41 -26.15 27.74 6.55
N GLU A 42 -26.54 28.94 6.99
CA GLU A 42 -27.62 29.73 6.39
C GLU A 42 -27.10 30.90 5.54
N CYS A 43 -26.01 31.55 5.97
CA CYS A 43 -25.44 32.66 5.20
C CYS A 43 -24.70 32.15 3.96
N LYS A 44 -24.69 32.95 2.88
CA LYS A 44 -24.07 32.57 1.59
C LYS A 44 -22.61 32.12 1.75
N PRO A 45 -21.72 32.82 2.49
CA PRO A 45 -20.35 32.33 2.70
C PRO A 45 -20.28 30.93 3.30
N CYS A 46 -21.13 30.62 4.29
CA CYS A 46 -21.17 29.29 4.89
C CYS A 46 -21.67 28.22 3.92
N ILE A 47 -22.71 28.51 3.13
CA ILE A 47 -23.25 27.58 2.13
C ILE A 47 -22.20 27.29 1.05
N TYR A 48 -21.57 28.32 0.50
CA TYR A 48 -20.53 28.19 -0.52
C TYR A 48 -19.35 27.39 0.01
N PHE A 49 -18.87 27.72 1.21
CA PHE A 49 -17.78 27.00 1.84
C PHE A 49 -18.11 25.51 2.04
N THR A 50 -19.29 25.20 2.57
CA THR A 50 -19.73 23.81 2.79
C THR A 50 -19.85 23.05 1.47
N PHE A 51 -20.44 23.66 0.44
CA PHE A 51 -20.55 23.07 -0.89
C PHE A 51 -19.18 22.74 -1.48
N LEU A 52 -18.26 23.72 -1.46
CA LEU A 52 -16.90 23.57 -1.97
C LEU A 52 -16.10 22.53 -1.21
N ASN A 53 -16.26 22.47 0.12
CA ASN A 53 -15.63 21.46 0.95
C ASN A 53 -16.16 20.07 0.61
N GLN A 54 -17.48 19.90 0.45
CA GLN A 54 -18.08 18.62 0.08
C GLN A 54 -17.62 18.18 -1.32
N PHE A 55 -17.60 19.08 -2.29
CA PHE A 55 -17.11 18.81 -3.65
C PHE A 55 -15.65 18.35 -3.64
N THR A 56 -14.80 19.07 -2.90
CA THR A 56 -13.39 18.76 -2.69
C THR A 56 -13.19 17.41 -2.02
N GLN A 57 -13.99 17.11 -0.99
CA GLN A 57 -13.97 15.83 -0.29
C GLN A 57 -14.34 14.68 -1.23
N ARG A 58 -15.41 14.81 -2.03
CA ARG A 58 -15.82 13.78 -3.00
C ARG A 58 -14.76 13.48 -4.04
N ASN A 59 -14.09 14.51 -4.57
CA ASN A 59 -13.00 14.31 -5.52
C ASN A 59 -11.80 13.60 -4.87
N THR A 60 -11.50 13.96 -3.63
CA THR A 60 -10.42 13.31 -2.86
C THR A 60 -10.76 11.86 -2.53
N GLU A 61 -12.00 11.57 -2.13
CA GLU A 61 -12.52 10.21 -1.90
C GLU A 61 -12.45 9.34 -3.16
N ALA A 62 -12.73 9.91 -4.34
CA ALA A 62 -12.60 9.20 -5.61
C ALA A 62 -11.15 8.75 -5.86
N LEU A 63 -10.17 9.62 -5.58
CA LEU A 63 -8.74 9.29 -5.71
C LEU A 63 -8.28 8.26 -4.67
N VAL A 64 -8.78 8.36 -3.43
CA VAL A 64 -8.58 7.35 -2.38
C VAL A 64 -9.11 6.00 -2.84
N LYS A 65 -10.35 5.96 -3.36
CA LYS A 65 -10.98 4.74 -3.87
C LYS A 65 -10.19 4.15 -5.04
N CYS A 66 -9.73 4.98 -5.97
CA CYS A 66 -8.87 4.56 -7.08
C CYS A 66 -7.58 3.91 -6.57
N THR A 67 -6.84 4.59 -5.70
CA THR A 67 -5.58 4.10 -5.13
C THR A 67 -5.77 2.78 -4.37
N ARG A 68 -6.81 2.73 -3.53
CA ARG A 68 -7.18 1.53 -2.77
C ARG A 68 -7.50 0.36 -3.69
N ASN A 69 -8.31 0.58 -4.73
CA ASN A 69 -8.70 -0.48 -5.66
C ASN A 69 -7.51 -0.99 -6.49
N THR A 70 -6.54 -0.13 -6.82
CA THR A 70 -5.28 -0.53 -7.46
C THR A 70 -4.46 -1.45 -6.55
N LEU A 71 -4.30 -1.08 -5.27
CA LEU A 71 -3.60 -1.92 -4.29
C LEU A 71 -4.36 -3.23 -3.99
N ASP A 72 -5.68 -3.19 -3.95
CA ASP A 72 -6.51 -4.38 -3.74
C ASP A 72 -6.41 -5.35 -4.93
N SER A 73 -6.34 -4.84 -6.16
CA SER A 73 -6.09 -5.65 -7.35
C SER A 73 -4.73 -6.36 -7.29
N LEU A 74 -3.69 -5.66 -6.81
CA LEU A 74 -2.37 -6.25 -6.57
C LEU A 74 -2.43 -7.32 -5.49
N LYS A 75 -3.12 -7.04 -4.37
CA LYS A 75 -3.33 -7.99 -3.26
C LYS A 75 -4.00 -9.28 -3.75
N LEU A 76 -5.11 -9.18 -4.48
CA LEU A 76 -5.86 -10.34 -4.99
C LEU A 76 -5.04 -11.23 -5.94
N ARG A 77 -4.07 -10.63 -6.65
CA ARG A 77 -3.17 -11.36 -7.54
C ARG A 77 -2.04 -12.06 -6.79
N ILE A 78 -1.59 -11.51 -5.67
CA ILE A 78 -0.57 -12.11 -4.79
C ILE A 78 -1.18 -13.16 -3.85
N GLN A 79 -2.45 -13.03 -3.47
CA GLN A 79 -3.08 -13.90 -2.48
C GLN A 79 -2.96 -15.39 -2.82
N PRO A 80 -2.42 -16.23 -1.91
CA PRO A 80 -2.38 -17.68 -2.03
C PRO A 80 -3.74 -18.26 -2.40
N MET A 81 -3.75 -19.29 -3.25
CA MET A 81 -4.97 -19.94 -3.71
C MET A 81 -5.74 -20.60 -2.55
N THR A 82 -5.02 -21.07 -1.53
CA THR A 82 -5.54 -21.58 -0.25
C THR A 82 -6.31 -20.55 0.58
N LEU A 83 -6.08 -19.25 0.38
CA LEU A 83 -6.84 -18.18 1.05
C LEU A 83 -8.04 -17.71 0.23
N LYS A 84 -8.28 -18.26 -0.98
CA LYS A 84 -9.39 -17.87 -1.87
C LYS A 84 -10.67 -18.68 -1.64
N PHE A 85 -10.62 -19.74 -0.82
CA PHE A 85 -11.79 -20.59 -0.51
C PHE A 85 -12.94 -19.87 0.23
N HIS A 86 -12.77 -18.60 0.63
CA HIS A 86 -13.84 -17.75 1.18
C HIS A 86 -14.49 -16.82 0.15
N GLN A 87 -14.16 -16.93 -1.15
CA GLN A 87 -14.89 -16.24 -2.22
C GLN A 87 -15.77 -17.25 -2.96
N GLU A 88 -17.04 -17.37 -2.56
CA GLU A 88 -18.06 -18.29 -3.09
C GLU A 88 -18.43 -18.11 -4.58
N HIS A 89 -17.64 -17.33 -5.34
CA HIS A 89 -17.93 -17.04 -6.75
C HIS A 89 -16.67 -17.05 -7.64
N ALA A 90 -15.74 -18.00 -7.42
CA ALA A 90 -14.72 -18.29 -8.42
C ALA A 90 -15.35 -19.09 -9.58
N THR A 91 -15.97 -18.38 -10.54
CA THR A 91 -16.39 -18.96 -11.81
C THR A 91 -15.20 -19.67 -12.47
N GLU A 92 -15.42 -20.87 -13.00
CA GLU A 92 -14.45 -21.76 -13.71
C GLU A 92 -13.72 -21.12 -14.91
N LYS A 93 -13.91 -19.82 -15.15
CA LYS A 93 -13.29 -19.01 -16.21
C LYS A 93 -12.06 -18.21 -15.77
N GLU A 94 -11.52 -18.41 -14.57
CA GLU A 94 -10.19 -17.87 -14.25
C GLU A 94 -9.10 -18.73 -14.92
N GLY A 95 -8.83 -18.44 -16.20
CA GLY A 95 -7.69 -19.01 -16.92
C GLY A 95 -6.38 -18.83 -16.14
N ARG A 96 -5.39 -19.70 -16.39
CA ARG A 96 -4.04 -19.67 -15.75
C ARG A 96 -3.51 -18.24 -15.71
N LYS A 97 -3.60 -17.60 -14.53
CA LYS A 97 -3.09 -16.24 -14.34
C LYS A 97 -1.56 -16.27 -14.47
N THR A 98 -1.00 -15.36 -15.26
CA THR A 98 0.45 -15.23 -15.41
C THR A 98 1.09 -14.96 -14.04
N PRO A 99 2.13 -15.72 -13.65
CA PRO A 99 2.80 -15.56 -12.37
C PRO A 99 3.34 -14.14 -12.23
N LEU A 100 3.24 -13.58 -11.01
CA LEU A 100 3.80 -12.26 -10.69
C LEU A 100 5.31 -12.30 -10.47
N PHE A 101 5.78 -13.36 -9.83
CA PHE A 101 7.18 -13.56 -9.49
C PHE A 101 7.66 -14.88 -10.07
N LYS A 102 8.90 -14.87 -10.58
CA LYS A 102 9.64 -16.05 -10.96
C LYS A 102 10.91 -16.10 -10.12
N VAL A 103 11.16 -17.25 -9.52
CA VAL A 103 12.27 -17.47 -8.57
C VAL A 103 12.96 -18.77 -8.93
N ASN A 104 14.25 -18.84 -8.65
CA ASN A 104 15.05 -20.04 -8.81
C ASN A 104 15.46 -20.56 -7.44
N LEU A 105 15.45 -21.87 -7.26
CA LEU A 105 16.11 -22.52 -6.12
C LEU A 105 17.48 -22.98 -6.62
N ILE A 106 18.53 -22.47 -5.97
CA ILE A 106 19.92 -22.68 -6.37
C ILE A 106 20.64 -23.34 -5.20
N LEU A 107 21.46 -24.35 -5.52
CA LEU A 107 22.32 -24.98 -4.53
C LEU A 107 23.55 -24.10 -4.29
N SER A 108 23.60 -23.48 -3.12
CA SER A 108 24.76 -22.77 -2.58
C SER A 108 25.30 -23.59 -1.41
N ILE A 109 26.08 -24.62 -1.74
CA ILE A 109 26.56 -25.67 -0.81
C ILE A 109 27.00 -25.04 0.53
N PRO A 110 26.48 -25.52 1.68
CA PRO A 110 25.60 -26.69 1.83
C PRO A 110 24.09 -26.40 1.70
N ASN A 111 23.69 -25.17 1.39
CA ASN A 111 22.30 -24.71 1.51
C ASN A 111 21.59 -24.58 0.16
N VAL A 112 20.31 -24.92 0.11
CA VAL A 112 19.43 -24.53 -1.01
C VAL A 112 18.93 -23.11 -0.75
N VAL A 113 19.21 -22.19 -1.65
CA VAL A 113 18.86 -20.77 -1.53
C VAL A 113 17.91 -20.35 -2.65
N MET A 114 17.00 -19.44 -2.33
CA MET A 114 16.06 -18.85 -3.28
C MET A 114 16.64 -17.57 -3.87
N GLN A 115 16.67 -17.45 -5.20
CA GLN A 115 17.11 -16.25 -5.92
C GLN A 115 16.08 -15.80 -6.97
N PRO A 116 15.59 -14.54 -6.95
CA PRO A 116 15.84 -13.54 -5.91
C PRO A 116 15.32 -13.98 -4.54
N SER A 117 15.91 -13.45 -3.48
CA SER A 117 15.51 -13.78 -2.10
C SER A 117 14.11 -13.24 -1.79
N LEU A 118 13.48 -13.75 -0.74
CA LEU A 118 12.18 -13.25 -0.30
C LEU A 118 12.24 -11.76 0.08
N ASP A 119 13.35 -11.30 0.66
CA ASP A 119 13.57 -9.90 1.03
C ASP A 119 13.70 -9.00 -0.21
N GLU A 120 14.34 -9.49 -1.28
CA GLU A 120 14.42 -8.79 -2.56
C GLU A 120 13.03 -8.66 -3.21
N LEU A 121 12.24 -9.74 -3.17
CA LEU A 121 10.85 -9.70 -3.66
C LEU A 121 9.99 -8.74 -2.82
N GLN A 122 10.13 -8.75 -1.50
CA GLN A 122 9.43 -7.84 -0.59
C GLN A 122 9.80 -6.39 -0.89
N THR A 123 11.09 -6.12 -1.11
CA THR A 123 11.59 -4.79 -1.47
C THR A 123 11.00 -4.33 -2.81
N GLY A 124 10.96 -5.21 -3.81
CA GLY A 124 10.33 -4.92 -5.11
C GLY A 124 8.84 -4.61 -4.99
N LEU A 125 8.13 -5.34 -4.11
CA LEU A 125 6.73 -5.13 -3.81
C LEU A 125 6.50 -3.78 -3.12
N HIS A 126 7.28 -3.47 -2.08
CA HIS A 126 7.23 -2.18 -1.37
C HIS A 126 7.53 -1.00 -2.28
N LYS A 127 8.50 -1.16 -3.19
CA LYS A 127 8.79 -0.15 -4.22
C LYS A 127 7.59 0.07 -5.14
N SER A 128 6.94 -1.00 -5.57
CA SER A 128 5.72 -0.92 -6.41
C SER A 128 4.58 -0.21 -5.67
N MET A 129 4.34 -0.56 -4.40
CA MET A 129 3.36 0.12 -3.56
C MET A 129 3.69 1.61 -3.38
N SER A 130 4.97 1.94 -3.15
CA SER A 130 5.42 3.34 -3.02
C SER A 130 5.14 4.15 -4.29
N ILE A 131 5.35 3.56 -5.48
CA ILE A 131 5.03 4.20 -6.75
C ILE A 131 3.51 4.44 -6.87
N ILE A 132 2.69 3.45 -6.54
CA ILE A 132 1.22 3.57 -6.55
C ILE A 132 0.75 4.69 -5.61
N LEU A 133 1.29 4.74 -4.39
CA LEU A 133 0.96 5.79 -3.40
C LEU A 133 1.39 7.20 -3.85
N LYS A 134 2.40 7.28 -4.72
CA LYS A 134 2.90 8.53 -5.31
C LYS A 134 2.21 8.90 -6.63
N MET A 135 1.23 8.14 -7.12
CA MET A 135 0.62 8.41 -8.43
C MET A 135 0.00 9.81 -8.54
N THR A 136 -0.46 10.36 -7.42
CA THR A 136 -1.06 11.71 -7.34
C THR A 136 -0.06 12.79 -6.91
N GLN A 137 1.24 12.51 -6.90
CA GLN A 137 2.26 13.46 -6.41
C GLN A 137 2.31 14.77 -7.19
N ASN A 138 2.01 14.71 -8.49
CA ASN A 138 2.01 15.87 -9.39
C ASN A 138 0.62 16.49 -9.55
N VAL A 139 -0.40 15.96 -8.87
CA VAL A 139 -1.75 16.52 -8.89
C VAL A 139 -1.79 17.67 -7.90
N GLN A 140 -2.10 18.86 -8.40
CA GLN A 140 -2.21 20.05 -7.57
C GLN A 140 -3.34 19.88 -6.56
N PRO A 141 -3.12 20.23 -5.28
CA PRO A 141 -4.17 20.31 -4.28
C PRO A 141 -5.33 21.19 -4.75
N TRP A 142 -6.56 20.79 -4.46
CA TRP A 142 -7.73 21.63 -4.69
C TRP A 142 -7.59 22.96 -3.94
N GLN A 143 -7.84 24.10 -4.58
CA GLN A 143 -7.71 25.42 -3.94
C GLN A 143 -8.47 25.51 -2.62
N HIS A 144 -9.70 24.97 -2.57
CA HIS A 144 -10.49 24.94 -1.35
C HIS A 144 -9.94 24.01 -0.27
N MET A 145 -9.23 22.93 -0.64
CA MET A 145 -8.52 22.10 0.33
C MET A 145 -7.39 22.87 1.01
N ILE A 146 -6.65 23.68 0.25
CA ILE A 146 -5.59 24.55 0.78
C ILE A 146 -6.19 25.57 1.76
N LEU A 147 -7.32 26.18 1.41
CA LEU A 147 -8.02 27.14 2.28
C LEU A 147 -8.49 26.48 3.59
N THR A 148 -9.11 25.30 3.53
CA THR A 148 -9.55 24.57 4.73
C THR A 148 -8.37 24.21 5.64
N GLN A 149 -7.24 23.77 5.07
CA GLN A 149 -6.04 23.48 5.86
C GLN A 149 -5.46 24.74 6.52
N LYS A 150 -5.45 25.88 5.82
CA LYS A 150 -5.04 27.17 6.39
C LYS A 150 -5.96 27.63 7.53
N GLN A 151 -7.26 27.39 7.42
CA GLN A 151 -8.22 27.72 8.50
C GLN A 151 -7.98 26.85 9.73
N GLN A 152 -7.84 25.54 9.55
CA GLN A 152 -7.52 24.63 10.65
C GLN A 152 -6.19 24.97 11.33
N GLN A 153 -5.19 25.39 10.55
CA GLN A 153 -3.91 25.84 11.09
C GLN A 153 -4.07 27.08 11.97
N LYS A 154 -4.80 28.10 11.51
CA LYS A 154 -5.08 29.30 12.33
C LYS A 154 -5.82 28.97 13.62
N GLU A 155 -6.77 28.04 13.59
CA GLU A 155 -7.52 27.61 14.78
C GLU A 155 -6.60 26.87 15.78
N LEU A 156 -5.71 26.00 15.27
CA LEU A 156 -4.70 25.32 16.09
C LEU A 156 -3.70 26.29 16.70
N ASP A 157 -3.23 27.27 15.94
CA ASP A 157 -2.29 28.30 16.42
C ASP A 157 -2.93 29.14 17.53
N GLN A 158 -4.20 29.55 17.37
CA GLN A 158 -4.96 30.25 18.41
C GLN A 158 -5.13 29.42 19.69
N LEU A 159 -5.38 28.11 19.57
CA LEU A 159 -5.49 27.22 20.72
C LEU A 159 -4.14 27.05 21.44
N ALA A 160 -3.03 27.00 20.69
CA ALA A 160 -1.69 26.91 21.25
C ALA A 160 -1.30 28.19 22.01
N GLU A 161 -1.60 29.37 21.44
CA GLU A 161 -1.41 30.67 22.10
C GLU A 161 -2.18 30.77 23.41
N LEU A 162 -3.42 30.24 23.46
CA LEU A 162 -4.24 30.21 24.67
C LEU A 162 -3.73 29.24 25.74
N GLN A 163 -2.98 28.20 25.35
CA GLN A 163 -2.45 27.18 26.26
C GLN A 163 -1.07 27.53 26.81
N GLY A 164 -0.47 28.65 26.41
CA GLY A 164 0.80 29.14 26.95
C GLY A 164 2.00 28.25 26.64
N GLU A 165 1.86 27.29 25.72
CA GLU A 165 3.01 26.65 25.11
C GLU A 165 3.71 27.73 24.27
N GLU A 166 4.96 28.07 24.60
CA GLU A 166 5.88 28.72 23.67
C GLU A 166 6.12 27.74 22.51
N ALA A 167 5.11 27.60 21.67
CA ALA A 167 5.03 26.62 20.63
C ALA A 167 6.09 27.01 19.60
N LYS A 168 7.21 26.26 19.60
CA LYS A 168 8.06 26.12 18.42
C LYS A 168 7.12 26.02 17.24
N LEU A 169 7.16 27.03 16.37
CA LEU A 169 6.36 27.23 15.17
C LEU A 169 6.36 25.97 14.28
N SER A 170 5.59 24.97 14.70
CA SER A 170 5.24 23.80 13.92
C SER A 170 4.11 24.24 13.01
N SER A 171 4.41 25.17 12.09
CA SER A 171 3.58 25.36 10.92
C SER A 171 3.63 24.04 10.14
N SER A 172 2.73 23.12 10.50
CA SER A 172 2.62 21.86 9.76
C SER A 172 2.35 22.25 8.31
N PRO A 173 3.23 21.87 7.38
CA PRO A 173 3.10 22.30 6.00
C PRO A 173 1.79 21.77 5.44
N ILE A 174 1.14 22.59 4.59
CA ILE A 174 -0.07 22.20 3.86
C ILE A 174 0.19 20.83 3.23
N LYS A 175 -0.58 19.83 3.66
CA LYS A 175 -0.38 18.46 3.25
C LYS A 175 -0.69 18.35 1.76
N PRO A 176 0.27 17.87 0.95
CA PRO A 176 0.02 17.65 -0.47
C PRO A 176 -0.99 16.51 -0.64
N LEU A 177 -1.70 16.52 -1.77
CA LEU A 177 -2.80 15.59 -2.04
C LEU A 177 -2.38 14.12 -1.94
N HIS A 178 -1.21 13.76 -2.50
CA HIS A 178 -0.70 12.39 -2.44
C HIS A 178 -0.48 11.90 -1.02
N ARG A 179 -0.05 12.78 -0.11
CA ARG A 179 0.17 12.43 1.30
C ARG A 179 -1.14 12.17 2.02
N ILE A 180 -2.16 13.00 1.75
CA ILE A 180 -3.52 12.81 2.30
C ILE A 180 -4.08 11.45 1.85
N ILE A 181 -3.89 11.09 0.58
CA ILE A 181 -4.36 9.82 0.03
C ILE A 181 -3.58 8.65 0.63
N ALA A 182 -2.25 8.74 0.70
CA ALA A 182 -1.40 7.67 1.22
C ALA A 182 -1.63 7.40 2.72
N GLU A 183 -1.88 8.45 3.52
CA GLU A 183 -2.18 8.36 4.95
C GLU A 183 -3.65 7.96 5.22
N HIS A 184 -4.51 7.87 4.20
CA HIS A 184 -5.91 7.54 4.39
C HIS A 184 -6.07 6.13 4.96
N LYS A 185 -6.91 5.99 6.01
CA LYS A 185 -7.08 4.73 6.77
C LYS A 185 -7.32 3.50 5.89
N ASP A 186 -8.12 3.64 4.82
CA ASP A 186 -8.45 2.52 3.93
C ASP A 186 -7.26 2.10 3.05
N VAL A 187 -6.39 3.07 2.69
CA VAL A 187 -5.18 2.84 1.89
C VAL A 187 -4.08 2.22 2.76
N VAL A 188 -3.95 2.70 4.00
CA VAL A 188 -3.05 2.11 5.00
C VAL A 188 -3.48 0.67 5.32
N LYS A 189 -4.78 0.43 5.53
CA LYS A 189 -5.32 -0.91 5.82
C LYS A 189 -4.99 -1.91 4.70
N ILE A 190 -5.21 -1.55 3.43
CA ILE A 190 -4.88 -2.46 2.33
C ILE A 190 -3.38 -2.70 2.19
N SER A 191 -2.56 -1.68 2.47
CA SER A 191 -1.09 -1.81 2.46
C SER A 191 -0.60 -2.79 3.54
N ILE A 192 -1.17 -2.72 4.74
CA ILE A 192 -0.88 -3.68 5.82
C ILE A 192 -1.30 -5.10 5.42
N GLN A 193 -2.52 -5.26 4.91
CA GLN A 193 -3.02 -6.58 4.47
C GLN A 193 -2.12 -7.21 3.40
N LEU A 194 -1.66 -6.41 2.45
CA LEU A 194 -0.78 -6.88 1.38
C LEU A 194 0.57 -7.36 1.94
N ASN A 195 1.15 -6.65 2.90
CA ASN A 195 2.36 -7.10 3.61
C ASN A 195 2.13 -8.40 4.39
N THR A 196 1.00 -8.52 5.09
CA THR A 196 0.65 -9.75 5.82
C THR A 196 0.53 -10.94 4.87
N ILE A 197 -0.15 -10.77 3.73
CA ILE A 197 -0.29 -11.82 2.72
C ILE A 197 1.07 -12.20 2.13
N PHE A 198 1.93 -11.21 1.85
CA PHE A 198 3.26 -11.50 1.32
C PHE A 198 4.11 -12.32 2.30
N ASN A 199 4.07 -11.98 3.59
CA ASN A 199 4.81 -12.70 4.63
C ASN A 199 4.35 -14.15 4.82
N ALA A 200 3.09 -14.47 4.50
CA ALA A 200 2.58 -15.84 4.57
C ALA A 200 3.33 -16.81 3.61
N PHE A 201 3.91 -16.30 2.52
CA PHE A 201 4.71 -17.12 1.60
C PHE A 201 6.02 -17.62 2.19
N LYS A 202 6.53 -16.98 3.26
CA LYS A 202 7.80 -17.38 3.88
C LYS A 202 7.76 -18.84 4.33
N GLU A 203 6.66 -19.26 4.95
CA GLU A 203 6.50 -20.63 5.41
C GLU A 203 6.34 -21.62 4.25
N GLU A 204 5.58 -21.25 3.21
CA GLU A 204 5.39 -22.10 2.03
C GLU A 204 6.72 -22.32 1.28
N ILE A 205 7.49 -21.25 1.09
CA ILE A 205 8.82 -21.32 0.45
C ILE A 205 9.78 -22.17 1.28
N GLN A 206 9.78 -21.99 2.61
CA GLN A 206 10.64 -22.78 3.49
C GLN A 206 10.29 -24.27 3.42
N LYS A 207 9.00 -24.62 3.36
CA LYS A 207 8.55 -26.01 3.19
C LYS A 207 9.09 -26.61 1.88
N VAL A 208 8.95 -25.89 0.77
CA VAL A 208 9.47 -26.35 -0.55
C VAL A 208 10.99 -26.48 -0.52
N SER A 209 11.70 -25.53 0.08
CA SER A 209 13.17 -25.60 0.21
C SER A 209 13.60 -26.80 1.04
N ASN A 210 12.89 -27.09 2.13
CA ASN A 210 13.22 -28.20 3.03
C ASN A 210 13.02 -29.56 2.37
N THR A 211 12.12 -29.70 1.40
CA THR A 211 11.95 -30.95 0.62
C THR A 211 13.24 -31.36 -0.08
N TYR A 212 14.07 -30.40 -0.49
CA TYR A 212 15.36 -30.72 -1.13
C TYR A 212 16.42 -31.19 -0.13
N ASN A 213 16.29 -30.90 1.17
CA ASN A 213 17.29 -31.32 2.15
C ASN A 213 17.37 -32.86 2.29
N GLU A 214 16.35 -33.60 1.86
CA GLU A 214 16.40 -35.07 1.78
C GLU A 214 17.51 -35.59 0.85
N PHE A 215 18.01 -34.72 -0.03
CA PHE A 215 19.08 -35.00 -0.98
C PHE A 215 20.43 -34.41 -0.53
N SER A 216 20.50 -33.88 0.70
CA SER A 216 21.67 -33.12 1.15
C SER A 216 22.98 -33.90 1.11
N ASP A 217 22.90 -35.21 1.32
CA ASP A 217 24.02 -36.14 1.23
C ASP A 217 24.82 -36.01 -0.09
N LEU A 218 24.17 -35.61 -1.19
CA LEU A 218 24.82 -35.42 -2.50
C LEU A 218 25.84 -34.28 -2.53
N TRP A 219 25.69 -33.28 -1.67
CA TRP A 219 26.52 -32.07 -1.67
C TRP A 219 27.18 -31.78 -0.32
N THR A 220 26.78 -32.48 0.74
CA THR A 220 27.44 -32.41 2.04
C THR A 220 28.60 -33.39 2.15
N THR A 221 28.58 -34.48 1.39
CA THR A 221 29.58 -35.55 1.46
C THR A 221 30.44 -35.59 0.21
N ASP A 222 31.76 -35.67 0.38
CA ASP A 222 32.66 -35.88 -0.75
C ASP A 222 32.52 -37.31 -1.28
N PRO A 223 32.16 -37.51 -2.57
CA PRO A 223 31.97 -38.84 -3.15
C PRO A 223 33.19 -39.75 -2.99
N GLN A 224 34.41 -39.20 -3.07
CA GLN A 224 35.63 -39.99 -2.94
C GLN A 224 35.80 -40.53 -1.52
N THR A 225 35.48 -39.70 -0.52
CA THR A 225 35.49 -40.10 0.89
C THR A 225 34.46 -41.20 1.15
N VAL A 226 33.23 -41.08 0.65
CA VAL A 226 32.17 -42.11 0.81
C VAL A 226 32.58 -43.43 0.16
N VAL A 227 33.11 -43.39 -1.06
CA VAL A 227 33.54 -44.60 -1.78
C VAL A 227 34.75 -45.24 -1.09
N SER A 228 35.72 -44.43 -0.63
CA SER A 228 36.90 -44.91 0.10
C SER A 228 36.53 -45.63 1.40
N GLU A 229 35.61 -45.05 2.19
CA GLU A 229 35.11 -45.68 3.42
C GLU A 229 34.31 -46.95 3.17
N PHE A 230 33.47 -46.96 2.12
CA PHE A 230 32.73 -48.16 1.72
C PHE A 230 33.66 -49.28 1.23
N MET A 231 34.68 -48.97 0.43
CA MET A 231 35.62 -50.00 -0.05
C MET A 231 36.49 -50.59 1.07
N LYS A 232 36.72 -49.85 2.16
CA LYS A 232 37.40 -50.38 3.35
C LYS A 232 36.63 -51.47 4.08
N THR A 233 35.31 -51.59 3.88
CA THR A 233 34.52 -52.67 4.49
C THR A 233 34.60 -53.99 3.71
N GLU A 234 35.43 -54.08 2.68
CA GLU A 234 35.55 -55.22 1.75
C GLU A 234 34.18 -55.72 1.25
N PRO A 235 33.34 -54.84 0.66
CA PRO A 235 31.97 -55.17 0.31
C PRO A 235 31.88 -56.19 -0.83
N ILE A 236 30.87 -57.05 -0.78
CA ILE A 236 30.61 -58.03 -1.84
C ILE A 236 29.88 -57.39 -3.04
N LEU A 237 29.91 -58.04 -4.21
CA LEU A 237 29.24 -57.57 -5.44
C LEU A 237 27.76 -57.22 -5.23
N SER A 238 27.05 -57.96 -4.37
CA SER A 238 25.65 -57.67 -4.05
C SER A 238 25.48 -56.36 -3.30
N GLU A 239 26.41 -55.99 -2.41
CA GLU A 239 26.38 -54.76 -1.63
C GLU A 239 26.77 -53.55 -2.50
N ILE A 240 27.76 -53.72 -3.39
CA ILE A 240 28.11 -52.72 -4.40
C ILE A 240 26.91 -52.42 -5.29
N ASN A 241 26.23 -53.46 -5.79
CA ASN A 241 25.03 -53.31 -6.61
C ASN A 241 23.87 -52.66 -5.82
N GLY A 242 23.74 -53.01 -4.54
CA GLY A 242 22.81 -52.35 -3.62
C GLY A 242 23.05 -50.85 -3.51
N GLN A 243 24.31 -50.43 -3.39
CA GLN A 243 24.66 -49.03 -3.28
C GLN A 243 24.54 -48.27 -4.59
N MET A 244 24.85 -48.89 -5.73
CA MET A 244 24.56 -48.32 -7.05
C MET A 244 23.05 -48.13 -7.26
N ASN A 245 22.23 -49.11 -6.83
CA ASN A 245 20.77 -49.00 -6.89
C ASN A 245 20.23 -47.90 -5.96
N TYR A 246 20.83 -47.70 -4.78
CA TYR A 246 20.46 -46.60 -3.88
C TYR A 246 20.56 -45.25 -4.59
N TYR A 247 21.68 -44.98 -5.28
CA TYR A 247 21.84 -43.73 -6.03
C TYR A 247 21.01 -43.68 -7.32
N SER A 248 20.76 -44.82 -7.99
CA SER A 248 19.99 -44.87 -9.24
C SER A 248 18.48 -44.77 -9.06
N VAL A 249 17.93 -45.17 -7.90
CA VAL A 249 16.47 -45.17 -7.65
C VAL A 249 16.04 -43.90 -6.90
N ARG A 250 16.94 -43.32 -6.10
CA ARG A 250 16.65 -42.18 -5.22
C ARG A 250 16.89 -40.82 -5.87
N TYR A 251 17.64 -40.76 -6.97
CA TYR A 251 18.01 -39.55 -7.71
C TYR A 251 17.74 -39.73 -9.20
#